data_AF-A0A9N9XQV7-F1
#
_entry.id   AF-A0A9N9XQV7-F1
#
_cell.length_a   1.000
_cell.length_b   1.000
_cell.length_c   1.000
_cell.angle_alpha   90.00
_cell.angle_beta   90.00
_cell.angle_gamma   90.00
#
_symmetry.space_group_name_H-M   'P 1'
#
loop_
_entity.id
_entity.type
_entity.pdbx_description
1 polymer ?
#
loop_
_entity_poly.entity_id
_entity_poly.type
_entity_poly.pdbx_seq_one_letter_code
_entity_poly.pdbx_strand_id
1 'polypeptide(L)'
;MSVKNCCHIQYFKKKPSQLETLKWIHAVFVISDTSTTRKAKIGNTYCRTCWRRGPILHACLECVYFGCHKHIREHAKHQKHTFSMELYYGQIHCVSCNDYIYDAEIDDLTMDNKMKSAVFKKRLFESSSWNASEEEKELLKCKTKKICITPDSPIGLRGLTNLGLTCYMNSVIQALIHTPFLRDYFLTERHSCKSTVGACLVCEMTKIFQEFYKGSRLPLALNELLHFTWINASHLAGYAQQDAHEFFISTLNLLHKHCVDTTPKGNDVTPRGNEKCPCIIDQIFSGDLQSDLVCKKCNGVSTKIDPIWDFSLDLGPVTLGGRQQSSLDKCLERFTEPESLGEIFCSKCQSYEESTKQFTMRTLPNVVSIHLKRFEHTTVQKKVPAVISFPEMLDMTPFMSRNEEQTPFPIDNRYTLFAVIIHIGERMDMGHYVTYVRQQHNYWYKCNDEDITRVKLEDVLASEGYLLFYHKHVLEYE
;
A
#
# COMPACT_ATOMS: atom_id res chain seq x y z
N MET A 1 -19.99 15.16 -19.51
CA MET A 1 -20.32 15.18 -18.07
C MET A 1 -20.94 16.53 -17.78
N SER A 2 -22.20 16.57 -17.38
CA SER A 2 -22.92 17.83 -17.14
C SER A 2 -22.65 18.31 -15.70
N VAL A 3 -22.17 19.54 -15.54
CA VAL A 3 -21.93 20.22 -14.24
C VAL A 3 -23.27 20.58 -13.54
N LYS A 4 -24.41 20.14 -14.07
CA LYS A 4 -25.73 20.43 -13.50
C LYS A 4 -26.10 19.37 -12.46
N ASN A 5 -26.15 19.78 -11.19
CA ASN A 5 -26.74 18.99 -10.11
C ASN A 5 -28.17 18.55 -10.50
N CYS A 6 -28.48 17.27 -10.31
CA CYS A 6 -29.81 16.73 -10.59
C CYS A 6 -30.84 17.32 -9.63
N CYS A 7 -31.79 18.12 -10.12
CA CYS A 7 -32.83 18.72 -9.27
C CYS A 7 -33.75 17.66 -8.60
N HIS A 8 -33.88 16.47 -9.20
CA HIS A 8 -34.72 15.40 -8.69
C HIS A 8 -34.16 14.79 -7.39
N ILE A 9 -32.84 14.82 -7.16
CA ILE A 9 -32.23 14.16 -5.99
C ILE A 9 -32.70 14.78 -4.67
N GLN A 10 -33.04 16.07 -4.68
CA GLN A 10 -33.56 16.79 -3.52
C GLN A 10 -34.92 16.24 -3.06
N TYR A 11 -35.73 15.70 -3.97
CA TYR A 11 -36.99 15.04 -3.63
C TYR A 11 -36.77 13.60 -3.14
N PHE A 12 -35.76 12.91 -3.66
CA PHE A 12 -35.37 11.57 -3.22
C PHE A 12 -34.90 11.59 -1.75
N LYS A 13 -34.03 12.55 -1.40
CA LYS A 13 -33.53 12.75 -0.03
C LYS A 13 -34.62 12.97 1.02
N LYS A 14 -35.76 13.55 0.63
CA LYS A 14 -36.89 13.80 1.54
C LYS A 14 -37.74 12.56 1.82
N LYS A 15 -37.50 11.43 1.13
CA LYS A 15 -38.29 10.20 1.26
C LYS A 15 -37.50 9.13 2.03
N PRO A 16 -37.84 8.88 3.32
CA PRO A 16 -37.09 7.93 4.15
C PRO A 16 -37.11 6.50 3.59
N SER A 17 -38.23 6.05 3.02
CA SER A 17 -38.37 4.71 2.45
C SER A 17 -37.44 4.43 1.27
N GLN A 18 -37.17 5.46 0.46
CA GLN A 18 -36.27 5.36 -0.68
C GLN A 18 -34.80 5.36 -0.23
N LEU A 19 -34.47 6.14 0.82
CA LEU A 19 -33.15 6.12 1.45
C LEU A 19 -32.86 4.78 2.13
N GLU A 20 -33.84 4.18 2.81
CA GLU A 20 -33.70 2.83 3.39
C GLU A 20 -33.53 1.78 2.30
N THR A 21 -34.27 1.88 1.20
CA THR A 21 -34.12 0.98 0.05
C THR A 21 -32.72 1.10 -0.57
N LEU A 22 -32.21 2.32 -0.70
CA LEU A 22 -30.83 2.55 -1.11
C LEU A 22 -29.84 1.91 -0.14
N LYS A 23 -30.02 2.09 1.18
CA LYS A 23 -29.12 1.47 2.17
C LYS A 23 -29.14 -0.04 2.07
N TRP A 24 -30.31 -0.64 1.92
CA TRP A 24 -30.47 -2.09 1.79
C TRP A 24 -29.84 -2.63 0.51
N ILE A 25 -30.15 -2.05 -0.65
CA ILE A 25 -29.57 -2.51 -1.92
C ILE A 25 -28.05 -2.28 -1.91
N HIS A 26 -27.60 -1.16 -1.36
CA HIS A 26 -26.18 -0.87 -1.21
C HIS A 26 -25.50 -1.89 -0.30
N ALA A 27 -26.07 -2.20 0.86
CA ALA A 27 -25.52 -3.20 1.78
C ALA A 27 -25.54 -4.63 1.22
N VAL A 28 -26.59 -4.99 0.50
CA VAL A 28 -26.74 -6.35 -0.02
C VAL A 28 -25.91 -6.56 -1.27
N PHE A 29 -25.81 -5.60 -2.19
CA PHE A 29 -25.21 -5.82 -3.52
C PHE A 29 -23.87 -5.11 -3.71
N VAL A 30 -23.70 -3.91 -3.15
CA VAL A 30 -22.51 -3.07 -3.38
C VAL A 30 -21.46 -3.35 -2.31
N ILE A 31 -21.89 -3.45 -1.05
CA ILE A 31 -21.05 -3.90 0.05
C ILE A 31 -20.85 -5.41 -0.10
N SER A 32 -19.61 -5.82 -0.28
CA SER A 32 -19.23 -7.21 -0.44
C SER A 32 -17.87 -7.43 0.19
N ASP A 33 -17.79 -8.40 1.08
CA ASP A 33 -16.58 -8.73 1.83
C ASP A 33 -15.49 -9.35 0.93
N THR A 34 -15.87 -9.90 -0.23
CA THR A 34 -14.94 -10.57 -1.16
C THR A 34 -15.38 -10.44 -2.62
N SER A 35 -14.44 -10.58 -3.56
CA SER A 35 -14.72 -10.67 -5.00
C SER A 35 -15.68 -11.83 -5.34
N THR A 36 -15.61 -12.94 -4.58
CA THR A 36 -16.48 -14.12 -4.74
C THR A 36 -17.92 -13.86 -4.30
N THR A 37 -18.14 -13.18 -3.18
CA THR A 37 -19.50 -12.78 -2.75
C THR A 37 -20.11 -11.78 -3.74
N ARG A 38 -19.31 -10.84 -4.27
CA ARG A 38 -19.75 -9.91 -5.32
C ARG A 38 -20.17 -10.66 -6.60
N LYS A 39 -19.34 -11.60 -7.07
CA LYS A 39 -19.66 -12.45 -8.24
C LYS A 39 -20.86 -13.37 -8.00
N ALA A 40 -21.03 -13.93 -6.81
CA ALA A 40 -22.19 -14.74 -6.45
C ALA A 40 -23.49 -13.91 -6.41
N LYS A 41 -23.44 -12.71 -5.84
CA LYS A 41 -24.56 -11.75 -5.82
C LYS A 41 -24.96 -11.33 -7.25
N ILE A 42 -23.98 -11.08 -8.12
CA ILE A 42 -24.22 -10.77 -9.55
C ILE A 42 -24.71 -12.01 -10.32
N GLY A 43 -24.19 -13.20 -10.02
CA GLY A 43 -24.59 -14.46 -10.65
C GLY A 43 -26.01 -14.90 -10.29
N ASN A 44 -26.47 -14.54 -9.08
CA ASN A 44 -27.81 -14.78 -8.58
C ASN A 44 -28.82 -13.69 -8.96
N THR A 45 -28.38 -12.63 -9.66
CA THR A 45 -29.26 -11.55 -10.14
C THR A 45 -29.34 -11.55 -11.66
N TYR A 46 -30.53 -11.26 -12.18
CA TYR A 46 -30.80 -11.20 -13.61
C TYR A 46 -31.80 -10.10 -13.89
N CYS A 47 -31.76 -9.55 -15.10
CA CYS A 47 -32.80 -8.66 -15.56
C CYS A 47 -34.14 -9.41 -15.62
N ARG A 48 -35.18 -8.91 -14.94
CA ARG A 48 -36.49 -9.59 -14.89
C ARG A 48 -37.23 -9.65 -16.24
N THR A 49 -36.83 -8.85 -17.23
CA THR A 49 -37.43 -8.89 -18.58
C THR A 49 -36.70 -9.84 -19.52
N CYS A 50 -35.38 -9.70 -19.65
CA CYS A 50 -34.60 -10.44 -20.66
C CYS A 50 -33.67 -11.50 -20.11
N TRP A 51 -33.72 -11.76 -18.79
CA TRP A 51 -32.92 -12.78 -18.11
C TRP A 51 -31.39 -12.62 -18.25
N ARG A 52 -30.93 -11.49 -18.79
CA ARG A 52 -29.51 -11.17 -18.93
C ARG A 52 -28.85 -11.03 -17.55
N ARG A 53 -27.72 -11.71 -17.38
CA ARG A 53 -26.81 -11.60 -16.23
C ARG A 53 -25.60 -10.76 -16.61
N GLY A 54 -24.94 -10.12 -15.64
CA GLY A 54 -23.72 -9.35 -15.87
C GLY A 54 -23.55 -8.15 -14.93
N PRO A 55 -22.41 -7.44 -15.02
CA PRO A 55 -22.04 -6.39 -14.08
C PRO A 55 -22.94 -5.15 -14.18
N ILE A 56 -23.49 -4.85 -15.37
CA ILE A 56 -24.26 -3.63 -15.63
C ILE A 56 -25.77 -3.88 -15.40
N LEU A 57 -26.11 -4.37 -14.21
CA LEU A 57 -27.48 -4.49 -13.74
C LEU A 57 -27.81 -3.32 -12.81
N HIS A 58 -29.04 -2.86 -12.87
CA HIS A 58 -29.54 -1.77 -12.05
C HIS A 58 -30.73 -2.25 -11.23
N ALA A 59 -30.82 -1.79 -9.99
CA ALA A 59 -31.99 -1.97 -9.14
C ALA A 59 -32.74 -0.66 -8.97
N CYS A 60 -34.06 -0.68 -9.13
CA CYS A 60 -34.92 0.47 -8.86
C CYS A 60 -34.96 0.74 -7.36
N LEU A 61 -34.71 2.00 -6.96
CA LEU A 61 -34.70 2.42 -5.56
C LEU A 61 -36.10 2.61 -4.96
N GLU A 62 -37.15 2.43 -5.76
CA GLU A 62 -38.54 2.64 -5.34
C GLU A 62 -39.30 1.32 -5.17
N CYS A 63 -38.94 0.27 -5.92
CA CYS A 63 -39.64 -1.02 -5.90
C CYS A 63 -38.73 -2.25 -5.99
N VAL A 64 -37.40 -2.06 -5.96
CA VAL A 64 -36.41 -3.15 -6.01
C VAL A 64 -36.51 -4.01 -7.29
N TYR A 65 -36.95 -3.41 -8.39
CA TYR A 65 -36.97 -4.05 -9.70
C TYR A 65 -35.55 -4.12 -10.30
N PHE A 66 -35.13 -5.31 -10.74
CA PHE A 66 -33.84 -5.53 -11.38
C PHE A 66 -33.96 -5.50 -12.90
N GLY A 67 -33.26 -4.56 -13.54
CA GLY A 67 -33.25 -4.38 -14.99
C GLY A 67 -31.83 -4.20 -15.52
N CYS A 68 -31.56 -4.68 -16.74
CA CYS A 68 -30.43 -4.16 -17.49
C CYS A 68 -30.70 -2.70 -17.89
N HIS A 69 -29.67 -1.98 -18.33
CA HIS A 69 -29.76 -0.55 -18.62
C HIS A 69 -30.94 -0.13 -19.54
N LYS A 70 -31.33 -0.98 -20.50
CA LYS A 70 -32.52 -0.74 -21.34
C LYS A 70 -33.83 -0.93 -20.55
N HIS A 71 -34.01 -2.09 -19.92
CA HIS A 71 -35.25 -2.45 -19.25
C HIS A 71 -35.49 -1.68 -17.95
N ILE A 72 -34.45 -1.19 -17.27
CA ILE A 72 -34.63 -0.33 -16.10
C ILE A 72 -35.21 1.04 -16.50
N ARG A 73 -34.84 1.56 -17.69
CA ARG A 73 -35.39 2.80 -18.24
C ARG A 73 -36.83 2.63 -18.70
N GLU A 74 -37.15 1.51 -19.34
CA GLU A 74 -38.52 1.17 -19.71
C GLU A 74 -39.40 1.01 -18.46
N HIS A 75 -38.92 0.27 -17.46
CA HIS A 75 -39.57 0.12 -16.17
C HIS A 75 -39.85 1.49 -15.51
N ALA A 76 -38.84 2.34 -15.43
CA ALA A 76 -38.96 3.69 -14.86
C ALA A 76 -40.01 4.54 -15.59
N LYS A 77 -40.08 4.46 -16.92
CA LYS A 77 -41.14 5.13 -17.70
C LYS A 77 -42.53 4.58 -17.42
N HIS A 78 -42.69 3.26 -17.35
CA HIS A 78 -44.00 2.62 -17.12
C HIS A 78 -44.53 2.82 -15.70
N GLN A 79 -43.66 2.72 -14.70
CA GLN A 79 -44.01 2.84 -13.28
C GLN A 79 -43.86 4.26 -12.73
N LYS A 80 -43.38 5.21 -13.55
CA LYS A 80 -43.05 6.58 -13.16
C LYS A 80 -42.02 6.66 -12.01
N HIS A 81 -41.11 5.69 -11.95
CA HIS A 81 -39.97 5.71 -11.04
C HIS A 81 -38.82 6.53 -11.62
N THR A 82 -38.04 7.17 -10.75
CA THR A 82 -37.04 8.16 -11.16
C THR A 82 -35.60 7.68 -10.95
N PHE A 83 -35.37 6.85 -9.92
CA PHE A 83 -34.02 6.47 -9.50
C PHE A 83 -33.77 4.98 -9.56
N SER A 84 -32.55 4.65 -9.97
CA SER A 84 -32.00 3.30 -9.96
C SER A 84 -30.55 3.34 -9.53
N MET A 85 -30.06 2.29 -8.88
CA MET A 85 -28.67 2.15 -8.50
C MET A 85 -28.02 1.01 -9.30
N GLU A 86 -26.84 1.30 -9.83
CA GLU A 86 -25.97 0.33 -10.49
C GLU A 86 -25.34 -0.60 -9.42
N LEU A 87 -25.43 -1.91 -9.62
CA LEU A 87 -25.16 -2.88 -8.56
C LEU A 87 -23.67 -3.13 -8.29
N TYR A 88 -22.77 -2.80 -9.22
CA TYR A 88 -21.34 -3.08 -9.09
C TYR A 88 -20.60 -2.00 -8.29
N TYR A 89 -20.82 -0.73 -8.59
CA TYR A 89 -20.17 0.42 -7.96
C TYR A 89 -21.11 1.18 -7.01
N GLY A 90 -22.41 0.90 -7.03
CA GLY A 90 -23.40 1.58 -6.20
C GLY A 90 -23.74 2.98 -6.68
N GLN A 91 -23.42 3.33 -7.93
CA GLN A 91 -23.70 4.65 -8.47
C GLN A 91 -25.20 4.83 -8.74
N ILE A 92 -25.75 5.98 -8.34
CA ILE A 92 -27.15 6.31 -8.60
C ILE A 92 -27.29 6.90 -9.99
N HIS A 93 -28.21 6.34 -10.76
CA HIS A 93 -28.62 6.84 -12.06
C HIS A 93 -30.02 7.44 -11.97
N CYS A 94 -30.17 8.67 -12.49
CA CYS A 94 -31.47 9.31 -12.65
C CYS A 94 -31.97 9.11 -14.07
N VAL A 95 -33.13 8.46 -14.20
CA VAL A 95 -33.71 8.17 -15.52
C VAL A 95 -34.23 9.44 -16.19
N SER A 96 -34.73 10.41 -15.42
CA SER A 96 -35.22 11.69 -15.94
C SER A 96 -34.10 12.59 -16.47
N CYS A 97 -32.95 12.60 -15.81
CA CYS A 97 -31.75 13.33 -16.27
C CYS A 97 -30.92 12.53 -17.28
N ASN A 98 -31.15 11.22 -17.36
CA ASN A 98 -30.39 10.29 -18.17
C ASN A 98 -28.87 10.36 -17.89
N ASP A 99 -28.52 10.54 -16.61
CA ASP A 99 -27.14 10.69 -16.15
C ASP A 99 -26.96 10.08 -14.75
N TYR A 100 -25.71 9.80 -14.40
CA TYR A 100 -25.34 9.42 -13.04
C TYR A 100 -25.31 10.66 -12.14
N ILE A 101 -25.73 10.47 -10.89
CA ILE A 101 -25.76 11.53 -9.89
C ILE A 101 -24.56 11.37 -8.98
N TYR A 102 -23.84 12.48 -8.80
CA TYR A 102 -22.81 12.65 -7.78
C TYR A 102 -23.35 13.68 -6.79
N ASP A 103 -23.63 13.26 -5.56
CA ASP A 103 -24.21 14.10 -4.52
C ASP A 103 -23.57 13.76 -3.17
N ALA A 104 -22.99 14.78 -2.52
CA ALA A 104 -22.17 14.60 -1.32
C ALA A 104 -22.92 13.94 -0.15
N GLU A 105 -24.21 14.25 0.07
CA GLU A 105 -24.96 13.65 1.19
C GLU A 105 -25.25 12.16 0.94
N ILE A 106 -25.42 11.78 -0.33
CA ILE A 106 -25.61 10.37 -0.70
C ILE A 106 -24.28 9.62 -0.63
N ASP A 107 -23.18 10.25 -1.04
CA ASP A 107 -21.83 9.69 -0.90
C ASP A 107 -21.50 9.47 0.58
N ASP A 108 -21.81 10.43 1.46
CA ASP A 108 -21.69 10.28 2.91
C ASP A 108 -22.55 9.12 3.45
N LEU A 109 -23.80 9.01 2.99
CA LEU A 109 -24.70 7.93 3.39
C LEU A 109 -24.21 6.55 2.98
N THR A 110 -23.72 6.42 1.75
CA THR A 110 -23.17 5.15 1.22
C THR A 110 -21.85 4.80 1.90
N MET A 111 -21.02 5.79 2.23
CA MET A 111 -19.80 5.62 3.03
C MET A 111 -20.11 5.15 4.45
N ASP A 112 -21.06 5.78 5.13
CA ASP A 112 -21.53 5.39 6.46
C ASP A 112 -22.08 3.95 6.46
N ASN A 113 -22.85 3.60 5.42
CA ASN A 113 -23.39 2.26 5.24
C ASN A 113 -22.26 1.22 5.01
N LYS A 114 -21.22 1.56 4.24
CA LYS A 114 -19.97 0.77 4.10
C LYS A 114 -19.28 0.55 5.44
N MET A 115 -19.18 1.59 6.26
CA MET A 115 -18.54 1.52 7.58
C MET A 115 -19.35 0.71 8.61
N LYS A 116 -20.68 0.59 8.42
CA LYS A 116 -21.60 -0.08 9.34
C LYS A 116 -21.80 -1.58 9.10
N SER A 117 -21.39 -2.15 7.97
CA SER A 117 -21.67 -3.57 7.62
C SER A 117 -20.87 -4.64 8.41
N ALA A 118 -20.45 -4.33 9.63
CA ALA A 118 -19.83 -5.22 10.64
C ALA A 118 -18.33 -5.62 10.48
N VAL A 119 -17.68 -5.56 9.30
CA VAL A 119 -16.32 -6.17 9.12
C VAL A 119 -15.24 -5.24 8.53
N PHE A 120 -15.52 -3.97 8.20
CA PHE A 120 -14.47 -3.03 7.79
C PHE A 120 -13.45 -2.69 8.93
N LYS A 121 -13.68 -3.17 10.15
CA LYS A 121 -13.19 -2.56 11.39
C LYS A 121 -12.03 -3.24 12.11
N LYS A 122 -11.56 -4.43 11.71
CA LYS A 122 -10.57 -5.17 12.54
C LYS A 122 -9.11 -5.12 12.09
N ARG A 123 -8.78 -4.66 10.88
CA ARG A 123 -7.43 -4.89 10.34
C ARG A 123 -6.56 -3.67 10.06
N LEU A 124 -7.09 -2.45 9.96
CA LEU A 124 -6.23 -1.29 9.69
C LEU A 124 -6.54 -0.06 10.54
N PHE A 125 -7.81 0.26 10.83
CA PHE A 125 -8.16 1.39 11.70
C PHE A 125 -9.51 1.17 12.38
N GLU A 126 -9.62 1.39 13.70
CA GLU A 126 -10.89 1.80 14.31
C GLU A 126 -11.27 3.13 13.65
N SER A 127 -12.04 3.08 12.57
CA SER A 127 -12.56 4.26 11.89
C SER A 127 -13.95 4.54 12.46
N SER A 128 -14.01 5.54 13.34
CA SER A 128 -15.24 6.27 13.64
C SER A 128 -15.39 7.40 12.63
N SER A 129 -16.62 7.67 12.20
CA SER A 129 -16.92 8.94 11.52
C SER A 129 -16.56 10.07 12.50
N TRP A 130 -15.58 10.90 12.15
CA TRP A 130 -15.27 12.08 12.95
C TRP A 130 -16.45 13.04 12.88
N ASN A 131 -17.23 13.09 13.95
CA ASN A 131 -18.25 14.10 14.16
C ASN A 131 -17.60 15.16 15.04
N ALA A 132 -17.24 16.30 14.44
CA ALA A 132 -16.63 17.40 15.16
C ALA A 132 -17.46 17.76 16.41
N SER A 133 -16.83 17.72 17.59
CA SER A 133 -17.41 18.23 18.82
C SER A 133 -17.67 19.74 18.70
N GLU A 134 -18.51 20.30 19.56
CA GLU A 134 -18.76 21.76 19.53
C GLU A 134 -17.46 22.56 19.77
N GLU A 135 -16.54 22.03 20.60
CA GLU A 135 -15.21 22.61 20.82
C GLU A 135 -14.33 22.53 19.57
N GLU A 136 -14.32 21.39 18.86
CA GLU A 136 -13.61 21.25 17.59
C GLU A 136 -14.19 22.16 16.51
N LYS A 137 -15.52 22.32 16.44
CA LYS A 137 -16.17 23.27 15.54
C LYS A 137 -15.77 24.71 15.84
N GLU A 138 -15.58 25.09 17.09
CA GLU A 138 -15.04 26.41 17.46
C GLU A 138 -13.56 26.57 17.09
N LEU A 139 -12.74 25.55 17.31
CA LEU A 139 -11.32 25.55 16.89
C LEU A 139 -11.17 25.68 15.37
N LEU A 140 -12.01 25.00 14.59
CA LEU A 140 -12.06 25.11 13.13
C LEU A 140 -12.43 26.53 12.67
N LYS A 141 -13.29 27.24 13.41
CA LYS A 141 -13.65 28.65 13.12
C LYS A 141 -12.49 29.62 13.37
N CYS A 142 -11.68 29.37 14.40
CA CYS A 142 -10.67 30.32 14.87
C CYS A 142 -9.27 30.12 14.27
N LYS A 143 -8.90 28.92 13.79
CA LYS A 143 -7.49 28.61 13.45
C LYS A 143 -7.21 27.76 12.21
N THR A 144 -8.17 27.55 11.30
CA THR A 144 -7.83 26.85 10.05
C THR A 144 -7.58 27.82 8.92
N LYS A 145 -6.29 28.03 8.56
CA LYS A 145 -5.99 28.32 7.15
C LYS A 145 -6.52 27.12 6.36
N LYS A 146 -7.72 27.22 5.80
CA LYS A 146 -8.27 26.20 4.92
C LYS A 146 -7.33 26.09 3.72
N ILE A 147 -6.48 25.07 3.71
CA ILE A 147 -5.64 24.77 2.55
C ILE A 147 -6.55 24.05 1.55
N CYS A 148 -6.98 24.76 0.52
CA CYS A 148 -7.64 24.13 -0.61
C CYS A 148 -6.59 23.28 -1.34
N ILE A 149 -6.72 21.96 -1.24
CA ILE A 149 -5.90 21.03 -2.02
C ILE A 149 -6.47 21.04 -3.44
N THR A 150 -5.88 21.85 -4.31
CA THR A 150 -6.19 21.79 -5.74
C THR A 150 -5.68 20.46 -6.31
N PRO A 151 -6.24 19.97 -7.42
CA PRO A 151 -5.73 18.76 -8.09
C PRO A 151 -4.24 18.83 -8.46
N ASP A 152 -3.72 20.04 -8.69
CA ASP A 152 -2.30 20.32 -8.97
C ASP A 152 -1.48 20.66 -7.71
N SER A 153 -2.03 20.41 -6.52
CA SER A 153 -1.38 20.79 -5.27
C SER A 153 -0.11 19.96 -5.04
N PRO A 154 1.05 20.59 -4.83
CA PRO A 154 2.28 19.89 -4.49
C PRO A 154 2.31 19.49 -3.00
N ILE A 155 1.16 19.30 -2.35
CA ILE A 155 1.11 18.94 -0.93
C ILE A 155 1.79 17.57 -0.71
N GLY A 156 2.70 17.49 0.25
CA GLY A 156 3.57 16.33 0.43
C GLY A 156 4.84 16.33 -0.43
N LEU A 157 4.99 17.24 -1.41
CA LEU A 157 6.28 17.48 -2.08
C LEU A 157 7.04 18.60 -1.38
N ARG A 158 8.13 18.23 -0.71
CA ARG A 158 9.01 19.18 -0.04
C ARG A 158 10.44 18.68 -0.10
N GLY A 159 11.37 19.54 -0.52
CA GLY A 159 12.79 19.21 -0.55
C GLY A 159 13.35 18.99 0.86
N LEU A 160 14.43 18.23 0.97
CA LEU A 160 15.14 17.98 2.22
C LEU A 160 16.55 18.57 2.15
N THR A 161 16.92 19.44 3.09
CA THR A 161 18.25 20.03 3.15
C THR A 161 19.29 18.95 3.36
N ASN A 162 20.35 18.96 2.54
CA ASN A 162 21.48 18.08 2.76
C ASN A 162 22.39 18.66 3.86
N LEU A 163 22.49 17.96 4.99
CA LEU A 163 23.28 18.41 6.15
C LEU A 163 24.74 17.92 6.07
N GLY A 164 25.26 17.73 4.86
CA GLY A 164 26.60 17.25 4.55
C GLY A 164 26.54 15.98 3.71
N LEU A 165 26.33 14.84 4.37
CA LEU A 165 26.32 13.51 3.74
C LEU A 165 25.00 12.75 4.01
N THR A 166 23.89 13.48 4.13
CA THR A 166 22.58 12.92 4.54
C THR A 166 21.68 12.49 3.38
N CYS A 167 22.18 12.43 2.14
CA CYS A 167 21.38 12.05 0.97
C CYS A 167 20.73 10.67 1.11
N TYR A 168 21.41 9.69 1.74
CA TYR A 168 20.84 8.36 2.01
C TYR A 168 19.59 8.46 2.90
N MET A 169 19.65 9.25 3.99
CA MET A 169 18.51 9.51 4.87
C MET A 169 17.41 10.26 4.13
N ASN A 170 17.74 11.33 3.43
CA ASN A 170 16.78 12.13 2.67
C ASN A 170 16.01 11.26 1.67
N SER A 171 16.72 10.38 0.96
CA SER A 171 16.12 9.50 -0.04
C SER A 171 15.09 8.52 0.55
N VAL A 172 15.45 7.88 1.67
CA VAL A 172 14.56 6.94 2.38
C VAL A 172 13.34 7.67 2.97
N ILE A 173 13.55 8.84 3.57
CA ILE A 173 12.46 9.62 4.16
C ILE A 173 11.48 10.10 3.08
N GLN A 174 11.96 10.51 1.90
CA GLN A 174 11.09 10.82 0.76
C GLN A 174 10.21 9.63 0.37
N ALA A 175 10.77 8.42 0.30
CA ALA A 175 10.00 7.20 0.00
C ALA A 175 8.96 6.86 1.09
N LEU A 176 9.33 6.96 2.37
CA LEU A 176 8.43 6.70 3.50
C LEU A 176 7.26 7.70 3.55
N ILE A 177 7.52 8.99 3.33
CA ILE A 177 6.48 10.04 3.35
C ILE A 177 5.44 9.86 2.24
N HIS A 178 5.86 9.33 1.10
CA HIS A 178 5.00 9.05 -0.04
C HIS A 178 4.35 7.66 0.03
N THR A 179 4.55 6.91 1.11
CA THR A 179 3.83 5.66 1.37
C THR A 179 2.43 5.99 1.92
N PRO A 180 1.34 5.72 1.18
CA PRO A 180 0.00 6.19 1.57
C PRO A 180 -0.46 5.73 2.95
N PHE A 181 -0.17 4.48 3.31
CA PHE A 181 -0.53 3.92 4.62
C PHE A 181 0.18 4.60 5.79
N LEU A 182 1.46 4.94 5.62
CA LEU A 182 2.21 5.67 6.65
C LEU A 182 1.68 7.09 6.78
N ARG A 183 1.43 7.77 5.65
CA ARG A 183 0.83 9.11 5.64
C ARG A 183 -0.48 9.11 6.43
N ASP A 184 -1.39 8.20 6.11
CA ASP A 184 -2.71 8.16 6.75
C ASP A 184 -2.57 7.83 8.25
N TYR A 185 -1.67 6.93 8.63
CA TYR A 185 -1.39 6.64 10.04
C TYR A 185 -0.86 7.87 10.79
N PHE A 186 0.24 8.47 10.32
CA PHE A 186 0.90 9.58 11.03
C PHE A 186 0.06 10.85 11.08
N LEU A 187 -0.79 11.11 10.09
CA LEU A 187 -1.70 12.26 10.08
C LEU A 187 -2.96 12.06 10.95
N THR A 188 -3.24 10.85 11.42
CA THR A 188 -4.39 10.60 12.33
C THR A 188 -4.07 10.85 13.80
N GLU A 189 -2.82 11.21 14.13
CA GLU A 189 -2.36 11.51 15.51
C GLU A 189 -2.71 10.43 16.55
N ARG A 190 -2.86 9.17 16.12
CA ARG A 190 -3.23 8.03 17.00
C ARG A 190 -2.14 7.62 17.98
N HIS A 191 -0.93 8.14 17.83
CA HIS A 191 0.20 7.80 18.69
C HIS A 191 0.16 8.56 20.02
N SER A 192 -0.22 7.86 21.10
CA SER A 192 -0.17 8.39 22.46
C SER A 192 1.17 8.07 23.12
N CYS A 193 2.12 9.01 23.09
CA CYS A 193 3.44 8.84 23.69
C CYS A 193 3.52 9.32 25.14
N LYS A 194 3.99 8.46 26.05
CA LYS A 194 4.35 8.83 27.44
C LYS A 194 5.85 9.00 27.66
N SER A 195 6.66 8.88 26.61
CA SER A 195 8.11 9.00 26.67
C SER A 195 8.55 10.45 26.85
N THR A 196 9.83 10.66 27.16
CA THR A 196 10.44 11.99 27.19
C THR A 196 10.41 12.62 25.80
N VAL A 197 10.28 13.95 25.76
CA VAL A 197 10.30 14.73 24.52
C VAL A 197 11.61 14.46 23.78
N GLY A 198 11.53 14.13 22.49
CA GLY A 198 12.69 13.83 21.66
C GLY A 198 13.23 12.39 21.76
N ALA A 199 12.63 11.53 22.60
CA ALA A 199 13.05 10.13 22.74
C ALA A 199 12.20 9.13 21.95
N CYS A 200 11.20 9.60 21.18
CA CYS A 200 10.33 8.73 20.40
C CYS A 200 10.41 9.02 18.90
N LEU A 201 10.88 8.03 18.11
CA LEU A 201 10.94 8.14 16.66
C LEU A 201 9.55 8.29 16.03
N VAL A 202 8.52 7.64 16.59
CA VAL A 202 7.15 7.74 16.07
C VAL A 202 6.65 9.18 16.18
N CYS A 203 6.91 9.87 17.31
CA CYS A 203 6.61 11.30 17.45
C CYS A 203 7.37 12.15 16.44
N GLU A 204 8.66 11.86 16.24
CA GLU A 204 9.50 12.62 15.31
C GLU A 204 9.02 12.46 13.86
N MET A 205 8.70 11.23 13.45
CA MET A 205 8.08 10.98 12.16
C MET A 205 6.74 11.69 12.03
N THR A 206 5.86 11.68 13.06
CA THR A 206 4.60 12.45 13.04
C THR A 206 4.85 13.93 12.73
N LYS A 207 5.83 14.57 13.41
CA LYS A 207 6.18 15.97 13.12
C LYS A 207 6.65 16.15 11.68
N ILE A 208 7.49 15.25 11.17
CA ILE A 208 7.98 15.31 9.78
C ILE A 208 6.81 15.20 8.79
N PHE A 209 5.88 14.28 9.00
CA PHE A 209 4.67 14.18 8.18
C PHE A 209 3.85 15.48 8.26
N GLN A 210 3.59 16.03 9.44
CA GLN A 210 2.89 17.32 9.57
C GLN A 210 3.63 18.46 8.83
N GLU A 211 4.96 18.52 8.93
CA GLU A 211 5.81 19.50 8.24
C GLU A 211 5.75 19.39 6.71
N PHE A 212 5.60 18.19 6.17
CA PHE A 212 5.44 17.97 4.73
C PHE A 212 4.03 18.33 4.23
N TYR A 213 3.00 18.09 5.05
CA TYR A 213 1.60 18.28 4.66
C TYR A 213 1.00 19.63 5.12
N LYS A 214 1.75 20.48 5.87
CA LYS A 214 1.29 21.85 6.23
C LYS A 214 1.29 22.88 5.08
N GLY A 215 1.80 22.51 3.90
CA GLY A 215 1.81 23.36 2.70
C GLY A 215 3.04 24.27 2.52
N SER A 216 4.10 24.11 3.33
CA SER A 216 5.37 24.81 3.11
C SER A 216 6.16 24.17 1.96
N ARG A 217 6.80 24.99 1.13
CA ARG A 217 7.67 24.55 0.03
C ARG A 217 9.17 24.71 0.31
N LEU A 218 9.53 25.41 1.39
CA LEU A 218 10.93 25.59 1.76
C LEU A 218 11.53 24.24 2.13
N PRO A 219 12.77 23.92 1.75
CA PRO A 219 13.41 22.68 2.16
C PRO A 219 13.35 22.47 3.68
N LEU A 220 13.18 21.22 4.10
CA LEU A 220 13.17 20.83 5.52
C LEU A 220 14.53 20.24 5.89
N ALA A 221 15.15 20.76 6.95
CA ALA A 221 16.30 20.13 7.56
C ALA A 221 15.83 19.04 8.55
N LEU A 222 16.42 17.85 8.47
CA LEU A 222 16.11 16.71 9.34
C LEU A 222 17.12 16.58 10.48
N ASN A 223 17.48 17.69 11.13
CA ASN A 223 18.49 17.73 12.18
C ASN A 223 18.08 16.94 13.44
N GLU A 224 16.80 17.00 13.84
CA GLU A 224 16.27 16.23 14.97
C GLU A 224 16.33 14.72 14.68
N LEU A 225 15.90 14.30 13.48
CA LEU A 225 15.98 12.91 13.05
C LEU A 225 17.42 12.41 12.94
N LEU A 226 18.34 13.19 12.35
CA LEU A 226 19.74 12.82 12.22
C LEU A 226 20.37 12.55 13.59
N HIS A 227 20.16 13.48 14.54
CA HIS A 227 20.63 13.32 15.91
C HIS A 227 20.00 12.09 16.58
N PHE A 228 18.71 11.86 16.37
CA PHE A 228 18.01 10.70 16.90
C PHE A 228 18.60 9.37 16.38
N THR A 229 18.86 9.28 15.07
CA THR A 229 19.49 8.11 14.45
C THR A 229 20.86 7.86 15.04
N TRP A 230 21.69 8.88 15.25
CA TRP A 230 23.03 8.71 15.84
C TRP A 230 23.00 8.14 17.26
N ILE A 231 22.01 8.51 18.07
CA ILE A 231 21.87 8.00 19.44
C ILE A 231 21.37 6.55 19.45
N ASN A 232 20.45 6.19 18.55
CA ASN A 232 19.73 4.93 18.61
C ASN A 232 20.27 3.84 17.67
N ALA A 233 21.05 4.22 16.66
CA ALA A 233 21.68 3.34 15.69
C ALA A 233 23.17 3.75 15.55
N SER A 234 23.99 3.31 16.50
CA SER A 234 25.40 3.69 16.57
C SER A 234 26.22 3.26 15.36
N HIS A 235 25.81 2.20 14.65
CA HIS A 235 26.43 1.77 13.40
C HIS A 235 26.18 2.73 12.23
N LEU A 236 25.09 3.50 12.27
CA LEU A 236 24.78 4.59 11.34
C LEU A 236 25.24 5.96 11.86
N ALA A 237 25.85 6.01 13.04
CA ALA A 237 26.31 7.24 13.65
C ALA A 237 27.64 7.70 13.03
N GLY A 238 27.75 9.00 12.81
CA GLY A 238 28.94 9.63 12.27
C GLY A 238 28.65 10.52 11.07
N TYR A 239 29.72 11.15 10.56
CA TYR A 239 29.63 12.06 9.43
C TYR A 239 29.83 11.36 8.07
N ALA A 240 30.04 10.05 8.05
CA ALA A 240 30.27 9.29 6.81
C ALA A 240 28.95 9.02 6.07
N GLN A 241 29.01 8.88 4.74
CA GLN A 241 27.90 8.35 3.96
C GLN A 241 27.60 6.91 4.39
N GLN A 242 26.32 6.60 4.47
CA GLN A 242 25.81 5.28 4.85
C GLN A 242 24.93 4.72 3.74
N ASP A 243 24.67 3.44 3.84
CA ASP A 243 23.79 2.74 2.93
C ASP A 243 22.32 3.10 3.15
N ALA A 244 21.60 3.36 2.06
CA ALA A 244 20.17 3.69 2.14
C ALA A 244 19.30 2.47 2.55
N HIS A 245 19.65 1.24 2.19
CA HIS A 245 18.92 0.05 2.62
C HIS A 245 19.13 -0.20 4.11
N GLU A 246 20.36 -0.10 4.60
CA GLU A 246 20.66 -0.24 6.02
C GLU A 246 19.92 0.82 6.87
N PHE A 247 19.90 2.08 6.42
CA PHE A 247 19.13 3.13 7.08
C PHE A 247 17.62 2.87 7.03
N PHE A 248 17.09 2.38 5.91
CA PHE A 248 15.68 2.01 5.79
C PHE A 248 15.28 0.92 6.79
N ILE A 249 16.02 -0.19 6.82
CA ILE A 249 15.73 -1.30 7.74
C ILE A 249 15.92 -0.90 9.19
N SER A 250 16.96 -0.10 9.50
CA SER A 250 17.17 0.43 10.86
C SER A 250 16.03 1.35 11.30
N THR A 251 15.51 2.18 10.39
CA THR A 251 14.37 3.07 10.66
C THR A 251 13.09 2.27 10.92
N LEU A 252 12.81 1.24 10.12
CA LEU A 252 11.66 0.35 10.35
C LEU A 252 11.76 -0.39 11.68
N ASN A 253 12.94 -0.90 12.04
CA ASN A 253 13.20 -1.54 13.33
C ASN A 253 12.93 -0.60 14.52
N LEU A 254 13.46 0.63 14.45
CA LEU A 254 13.25 1.62 15.51
C LEU A 254 11.78 2.04 15.60
N LEU A 255 11.09 2.20 14.48
CA LEU A 255 9.66 2.49 14.46
C LEU A 255 8.85 1.34 15.05
N HIS A 256 9.12 0.09 14.67
CA HIS A 256 8.48 -1.09 15.23
C HIS A 256 8.64 -1.12 16.76
N LYS A 257 9.89 -1.02 17.23
CA LYS A 257 10.22 -1.03 18.66
C LYS A 257 9.47 0.07 19.42
N HIS A 258 9.52 1.31 18.93
CA HIS A 258 8.89 2.44 19.60
C HIS A 258 7.37 2.41 19.52
N CYS A 259 6.78 1.83 18.48
CA CYS A 259 5.34 1.55 18.43
C CYS A 259 4.97 0.60 19.56
N VAL A 260 5.69 -0.53 19.70
CA VAL A 260 5.42 -1.54 20.72
C VAL A 260 5.58 -0.99 22.13
N ASP A 261 6.69 -0.30 22.40
CA ASP A 261 7.04 0.22 23.74
C ASP A 261 6.08 1.30 24.25
N THR A 262 5.44 2.04 23.34
CA THR A 262 4.52 3.14 23.69
C THR A 262 3.05 2.73 23.74
N THR A 263 2.69 1.55 23.23
CA THR A 263 1.32 1.02 23.33
C THR A 263 0.94 0.80 24.80
N PRO A 264 -0.22 1.31 25.28
CA PRO A 264 -0.64 1.10 26.66
C PRO A 264 -0.76 -0.41 26.96
N LYS A 265 -0.03 -0.90 27.96
CA LYS A 265 -0.07 -2.30 28.48
C LYS A 265 -1.42 -2.69 29.14
N GLY A 266 -2.52 -2.03 28.76
CA GLY A 266 -3.87 -2.21 29.31
C GLY A 266 -4.70 -3.30 28.64
N ASN A 267 -4.23 -3.83 27.51
CA ASN A 267 -4.64 -5.13 27.00
C ASN A 267 -3.40 -6.02 27.01
N ASP A 268 -3.57 -7.26 27.43
CA ASP A 268 -2.56 -8.31 27.55
C ASP A 268 -2.05 -8.74 26.15
N VAL A 269 -1.47 -7.79 25.39
CA VAL A 269 -0.92 -7.94 24.04
C VAL A 269 0.61 -7.92 24.14
N THR A 270 1.15 -8.71 25.05
CA THR A 270 2.41 -9.38 24.71
C THR A 270 2.04 -10.46 23.69
N PRO A 271 2.64 -10.52 22.50
CA PRO A 271 2.36 -11.60 21.56
C PRO A 271 2.65 -12.93 22.25
N ARG A 272 1.62 -13.68 22.63
CA ARG A 272 1.75 -15.04 23.15
C ARG A 272 1.96 -15.95 21.93
N GLY A 273 3.22 -16.14 21.52
CA GLY A 273 3.56 -17.00 20.37
C GLY A 273 3.41 -16.31 19.00
N ASN A 274 3.20 -17.11 17.95
CA ASN A 274 3.21 -16.81 16.50
C ASN A 274 2.22 -15.73 15.98
N GLU A 275 1.75 -14.78 16.81
CA GLU A 275 0.83 -13.72 16.39
C GLU A 275 1.59 -12.49 15.85
N LYS A 276 1.14 -11.95 14.70
CA LYS A 276 1.76 -10.78 14.05
C LYS A 276 1.64 -9.53 14.93
N CYS A 277 2.69 -8.71 14.99
CA CYS A 277 2.67 -7.48 15.77
C CYS A 277 1.59 -6.52 15.26
N PRO A 278 0.80 -5.89 16.14
CA PRO A 278 -0.22 -4.93 15.73
C PRO A 278 0.37 -3.57 15.33
N CYS A 279 1.69 -3.38 15.33
CA CYS A 279 2.27 -2.09 14.96
C CYS A 279 2.07 -1.76 13.47
N ILE A 280 2.09 -0.47 13.14
CA ILE A 280 1.87 0.00 11.76
C ILE A 280 2.92 -0.54 10.78
N ILE A 281 4.16 -0.76 11.25
CA ILE A 281 5.26 -1.27 10.42
C ILE A 281 4.96 -2.69 9.95
N ASP A 282 4.59 -3.58 10.87
CA ASP A 282 4.27 -4.97 10.53
C ASP A 282 2.97 -5.07 9.73
N GLN A 283 1.99 -4.20 9.96
CA GLN A 283 0.77 -4.17 9.15
C GLN A 283 1.01 -3.75 7.69
N ILE A 284 2.03 -2.94 7.42
CA ILE A 284 2.31 -2.41 6.08
C ILE A 284 3.35 -3.26 5.36
N PHE A 285 4.48 -3.52 6.00
CA PHE A 285 5.69 -4.07 5.38
C PHE A 285 5.91 -5.55 5.68
N SER A 286 5.22 -6.16 6.65
CA SER A 286 5.46 -7.57 6.99
C SER A 286 4.80 -8.52 6.00
N GLY A 287 5.61 -9.36 5.36
CA GLY A 287 5.21 -10.57 4.66
C GLY A 287 5.81 -11.81 5.32
N ASP A 288 5.31 -12.99 4.97
CA ASP A 288 5.84 -14.27 5.45
C ASP A 288 6.56 -15.00 4.31
N LEU A 289 7.85 -15.26 4.48
CA LEU A 289 8.67 -16.05 3.58
C LEU A 289 8.66 -17.52 4.03
N GLN A 290 8.28 -18.42 3.13
CA GLN A 290 8.29 -19.87 3.35
C GLN A 290 9.57 -20.47 2.77
N SER A 291 10.37 -21.08 3.64
CA SER A 291 11.58 -21.83 3.31
C SER A 291 11.29 -23.33 3.41
N ASP A 292 11.22 -24.01 2.27
CA ASP A 292 11.01 -25.45 2.19
C ASP A 292 12.32 -26.18 1.93
N LEU A 293 12.66 -27.11 2.82
CA LEU A 293 13.78 -28.04 2.66
C LEU A 293 13.23 -29.41 2.27
N VAL A 294 13.61 -29.89 1.08
CA VAL A 294 13.13 -31.13 0.49
C VAL A 294 14.28 -32.12 0.38
N CYS A 295 14.16 -33.25 1.10
CA CYS A 295 15.10 -34.36 0.98
C CYS A 295 14.87 -35.11 -0.34
N LYS A 296 15.93 -35.30 -1.15
CA LYS A 296 15.82 -35.97 -2.46
C LYS A 296 15.58 -37.48 -2.39
N LYS A 297 15.89 -38.11 -1.26
CA LYS A 297 15.69 -39.55 -1.06
C LYS A 297 14.26 -39.93 -0.68
N CYS A 298 13.68 -39.26 0.32
CA CYS A 298 12.35 -39.60 0.84
C CYS A 298 11.26 -38.60 0.47
N ASN A 299 11.60 -37.52 -0.25
CA ASN A 299 10.69 -36.40 -0.55
C ASN A 299 10.06 -35.77 0.71
N GLY A 300 10.69 -35.94 1.87
CA GLY A 300 10.28 -35.28 3.10
C GLY A 300 10.50 -33.77 3.00
N VAL A 301 9.44 -33.01 3.23
CA VAL A 301 9.47 -31.54 3.28
C VAL A 301 9.54 -31.06 4.73
N SER A 302 10.46 -30.14 5.01
CA SER A 302 10.56 -29.40 6.26
C SER A 302 10.37 -27.91 5.95
N THR A 303 9.30 -27.32 6.48
CA THR A 303 8.91 -25.94 6.18
C THR A 303 9.20 -25.02 7.35
N LYS A 304 9.89 -23.91 7.10
CA LYS A 304 10.12 -22.81 8.04
C LYS A 304 9.48 -21.53 7.50
N ILE A 305 8.84 -20.76 8.37
CA ILE A 305 8.20 -19.49 8.01
C ILE A 305 8.94 -18.38 8.74
N ASP A 306 9.47 -17.43 7.98
CA ASP A 306 10.22 -16.30 8.49
C ASP A 306 9.56 -14.98 8.06
N PRO A 307 9.25 -14.06 8.99
CA PRO A 307 8.72 -12.75 8.64
C PRO A 307 9.81 -11.89 7.98
N ILE A 308 9.42 -11.09 6.99
CA ILE A 308 10.31 -10.19 6.23
C ILE A 308 9.68 -8.81 6.04
N TRP A 309 10.51 -7.77 5.91
CA TRP A 309 10.07 -6.41 5.55
C TRP A 309 10.51 -5.97 4.15
N ASP A 310 11.51 -6.64 3.59
CA ASP A 310 12.04 -6.38 2.25
C ASP A 310 12.51 -7.67 1.56
N PHE A 311 12.63 -7.59 0.25
CA PHE A 311 13.24 -8.62 -0.59
C PHE A 311 14.57 -8.11 -1.12
N SER A 312 15.67 -8.61 -0.56
CA SER A 312 17.03 -8.32 -1.04
C SER A 312 17.43 -9.33 -2.12
N LEU A 313 17.38 -8.90 -3.38
CA LEU A 313 17.54 -9.74 -4.56
C LEU A 313 18.94 -9.66 -5.17
N ASP A 314 19.49 -10.82 -5.51
CA ASP A 314 20.74 -10.94 -6.24
C ASP A 314 20.55 -10.67 -7.74
N LEU A 315 21.49 -9.93 -8.33
CA LEU A 315 21.44 -9.53 -9.74
C LEU A 315 21.85 -10.68 -10.68
N GLY A 316 22.43 -11.74 -10.12
CA GLY A 316 22.95 -12.94 -10.80
C GLY A 316 24.02 -12.63 -11.86
N PRO A 317 24.38 -13.58 -12.72
CA PRO A 317 25.52 -13.42 -13.63
C PRO A 317 25.26 -12.30 -14.65
N VAL A 318 25.97 -11.19 -14.48
CA VAL A 318 25.94 -10.03 -15.37
C VAL A 318 26.98 -10.26 -16.46
N THR A 319 26.56 -10.54 -17.69
CA THR A 319 27.49 -10.62 -18.83
C THR A 319 27.99 -9.22 -19.20
N LEU A 320 29.19 -8.88 -18.73
CA LEU A 320 29.95 -7.71 -19.18
C LEU A 320 30.44 -7.92 -20.61
N GLY A 321 29.98 -7.09 -21.55
CA GLY A 321 30.46 -7.05 -22.93
C GLY A 321 29.45 -7.34 -24.04
N GLY A 322 28.15 -7.52 -23.75
CA GLY A 322 27.16 -7.76 -24.82
C GLY A 322 25.73 -8.08 -24.39
N ARG A 323 25.16 -7.24 -23.51
CA ARG A 323 23.73 -7.13 -23.13
C ARG A 323 22.91 -8.43 -23.02
N GLN A 324 22.93 -9.07 -21.86
CA GLN A 324 21.70 -9.68 -21.33
C GLN A 324 20.99 -8.67 -20.42
N GLN A 325 19.82 -8.19 -20.86
CA GLN A 325 18.90 -7.47 -19.98
C GLN A 325 18.35 -8.45 -18.94
N SER A 326 18.61 -8.16 -17.66
CA SER A 326 17.94 -8.83 -16.55
C SER A 326 16.74 -7.96 -16.14
N SER A 327 15.64 -8.60 -15.81
CA SER A 327 14.45 -7.92 -15.29
C SER A 327 14.28 -8.24 -13.81
N LEU A 328 13.48 -7.42 -13.14
CA LEU A 328 13.06 -7.67 -11.76
C LEU A 328 12.38 -9.04 -11.62
N ASP A 329 11.56 -9.43 -12.60
CA ASP A 329 10.90 -10.75 -12.63
C ASP A 329 11.93 -11.88 -12.60
N LYS A 330 13.00 -11.79 -13.41
CA LYS A 330 14.10 -12.78 -13.39
C LYS A 330 14.86 -12.81 -12.07
N CYS A 331 14.99 -11.66 -11.39
CA CYS A 331 15.60 -11.62 -10.06
C CYS A 331 14.72 -12.34 -9.03
N LEU A 332 13.40 -12.17 -9.10
CA LEU A 332 12.43 -12.85 -8.24
C LEU A 332 12.34 -14.35 -8.56
N GLU A 333 12.36 -14.73 -9.85
CA GLU A 333 12.39 -16.13 -10.29
C GLU A 333 13.57 -16.87 -9.65
N ARG A 334 14.79 -16.32 -9.77
CA ARG A 334 16.00 -16.89 -9.15
C ARG A 334 15.92 -16.93 -7.63
N PHE A 335 15.35 -15.89 -7.01
CA PHE A 335 15.15 -15.87 -5.55
C PHE A 335 14.22 -17.00 -5.08
N THR A 336 13.25 -17.40 -5.91
CA THR A 336 12.32 -18.51 -5.63
C THR A 336 12.71 -19.85 -6.24
N GLU A 337 13.86 -19.94 -6.92
CA GLU A 337 14.33 -21.17 -7.56
C GLU A 337 14.87 -22.14 -6.49
N PRO A 338 14.60 -23.45 -6.58
CA PRO A 338 15.19 -24.42 -5.67
C PRO A 338 16.71 -24.48 -5.83
N GLU A 339 17.44 -24.23 -4.75
CA GLU A 339 18.90 -24.38 -4.68
C GLU A 339 19.29 -25.70 -4.00
N SER A 340 20.36 -26.35 -4.48
CA SER A 340 20.92 -27.55 -3.85
C SER A 340 21.86 -27.16 -2.72
N LEU A 341 21.60 -27.62 -1.49
CA LEU A 341 22.42 -27.30 -0.31
C LEU A 341 23.48 -28.36 0.02
N GLY A 342 23.60 -29.41 -0.80
CA GLY A 342 24.45 -30.57 -0.52
C GLY A 342 23.78 -31.56 0.46
N GLU A 343 24.60 -32.34 1.17
CA GLU A 343 24.13 -33.38 2.09
C GLU A 343 23.72 -32.79 3.44
N ILE A 344 22.44 -32.96 3.80
CA ILE A 344 21.87 -32.51 5.08
C ILE A 344 21.29 -33.71 5.81
N PHE A 345 21.43 -33.73 7.14
CA PHE A 345 20.82 -34.78 7.96
C PHE A 345 19.29 -34.75 7.87
N CYS A 346 18.70 -35.80 7.31
CA CYS A 346 17.26 -35.95 7.17
C CYS A 346 16.70 -36.75 8.35
N SER A 347 15.83 -36.13 9.16
CA SER A 347 15.19 -36.77 10.32
C SER A 347 14.29 -37.95 9.97
N LYS A 348 13.72 -38.00 8.74
CA LYS A 348 12.93 -39.14 8.26
C LYS A 348 13.79 -40.31 7.79
N CYS A 349 14.95 -40.03 7.17
CA CYS A 349 15.86 -41.06 6.67
C CYS A 349 16.89 -41.52 7.73
N GLN A 350 17.11 -40.71 8.77
CA GLN A 350 18.16 -40.89 9.78
C GLN A 350 19.57 -40.99 9.16
N SER A 351 19.79 -40.27 8.04
CA SER A 351 21.05 -40.24 7.29
C SER A 351 21.26 -38.86 6.65
N TYR A 352 22.50 -38.57 6.26
CA TYR A 352 22.84 -37.40 5.45
C TYR A 352 22.43 -37.66 4.00
N GLU A 353 21.62 -36.77 3.44
CA GLU A 353 21.04 -36.92 2.11
C GLU A 353 21.05 -35.58 1.39
N GLU A 354 21.25 -35.63 0.08
CA GLU A 354 21.11 -34.44 -0.77
C GLU A 354 19.73 -33.80 -0.57
N SER A 355 19.74 -32.49 -0.32
CA SER A 355 18.54 -31.72 -0.04
C SER A 355 18.52 -30.43 -0.85
N THR A 356 17.34 -30.05 -1.32
CA THR A 356 17.11 -28.75 -1.96
C THR A 356 16.37 -27.82 -1.01
N LYS A 357 16.71 -26.53 -1.04
CA LYS A 357 16.01 -25.47 -0.34
C LYS A 357 15.35 -24.55 -1.35
N GLN A 358 14.13 -24.14 -1.07
CA GLN A 358 13.39 -23.19 -1.91
C GLN A 358 12.72 -22.15 -1.03
N PHE A 359 12.74 -20.89 -1.50
CA PHE A 359 11.95 -19.82 -0.91
C PHE A 359 10.69 -19.56 -1.74
N THR A 360 9.57 -19.38 -1.07
CA THR A 360 8.29 -18.98 -1.68
C THR A 360 7.56 -17.99 -0.77
N MET A 361 6.66 -17.18 -1.33
CA MET A 361 5.95 -16.15 -0.58
C MET A 361 4.66 -16.76 -0.03
N ARG A 362 4.55 -16.89 1.30
CA ARG A 362 3.34 -17.41 1.93
C ARG A 362 2.29 -16.31 2.10
N THR A 363 2.72 -15.12 2.54
CA THR A 363 1.89 -13.92 2.58
C THR A 363 2.69 -12.72 2.07
N LEU A 364 2.03 -11.82 1.35
CA LEU A 364 2.65 -10.60 0.83
C LEU A 364 2.26 -9.38 1.68
N PRO A 365 3.17 -8.41 1.83
CA PRO A 365 2.89 -7.15 2.53
C PRO A 365 2.02 -6.21 1.69
N ASN A 366 1.39 -5.20 2.33
CA ASN A 366 0.67 -4.15 1.60
C ASN A 366 1.61 -3.26 0.77
N VAL A 367 2.84 -3.10 1.25
CA VAL A 367 3.94 -2.44 0.56
C VAL A 367 5.11 -3.42 0.43
N VAL A 368 5.42 -3.78 -0.81
CA VAL A 368 6.58 -4.59 -1.16
C VAL A 368 7.77 -3.65 -1.33
N SER A 369 8.81 -3.87 -0.52
CA SER A 369 10.10 -3.19 -0.62
C SER A 369 11.11 -4.14 -1.24
N ILE A 370 11.75 -3.74 -2.33
CA ILE A 370 12.73 -4.56 -3.04
C ILE A 370 14.07 -3.86 -3.02
N HIS A 371 15.08 -4.55 -2.52
CA HIS A 371 16.47 -4.13 -2.56
C HIS A 371 17.22 -4.91 -3.63
N LEU A 372 17.78 -4.19 -4.59
CA LEU A 372 18.65 -4.77 -5.61
C LEU A 372 20.10 -4.71 -5.10
N LYS A 373 20.68 -5.86 -4.77
CA LYS A 373 22.04 -5.99 -4.20
C LYS A 373 23.11 -5.61 -5.23
N ARG A 374 23.35 -4.30 -5.37
CA ARG A 374 24.31 -3.72 -6.31
C ARG A 374 25.74 -3.70 -5.80
N PHE A 375 25.95 -3.99 -4.53
CA PHE A 375 27.25 -3.98 -3.87
C PHE A 375 27.48 -5.34 -3.23
N GLU A 376 28.58 -5.99 -3.62
CA GLU A 376 29.04 -7.22 -2.97
C GLU A 376 30.14 -6.87 -1.97
N HIS A 377 30.09 -7.48 -0.79
CA HIS A 377 31.15 -7.36 0.23
C HIS A 377 32.36 -8.23 -0.13
N THR A 378 32.94 -8.03 -1.31
CA THR A 378 34.27 -8.57 -1.63
C THR A 378 35.35 -7.57 -1.23
N THR A 379 36.62 -7.97 -1.31
CA THR A 379 37.80 -7.16 -0.97
C THR A 379 37.86 -5.80 -1.69
N VAL A 380 37.07 -5.64 -2.77
CA VAL A 380 36.84 -4.36 -3.45
C VAL A 380 35.33 -4.16 -3.59
N GLN A 381 34.75 -3.25 -2.80
CA GLN A 381 33.35 -2.84 -2.93
C GLN A 381 33.16 -2.05 -4.23
N LYS A 382 32.84 -2.75 -5.32
CA LYS A 382 32.57 -2.14 -6.63
C LYS A 382 31.09 -2.30 -6.97
N LYS A 383 30.44 -1.19 -7.34
CA LYS A 383 29.06 -1.20 -7.81
C LYS A 383 28.91 -2.06 -9.06
N VAL A 384 27.89 -2.91 -9.08
CA VAL A 384 27.46 -3.66 -10.27
C VAL A 384 26.65 -2.74 -11.18
N PRO A 385 27.17 -2.36 -12.38
CA PRO A 385 26.50 -1.40 -13.27
C PRO A 385 25.38 -2.06 -14.11
N ALA A 386 24.85 -3.20 -13.67
CA ALA A 386 23.84 -3.93 -14.41
C ALA A 386 22.53 -3.13 -14.46
N VAL A 387 22.02 -2.88 -15.66
CA VAL A 387 20.69 -2.30 -15.84
C VAL A 387 19.66 -3.41 -15.62
N ILE A 388 18.92 -3.29 -14.53
CA ILE A 388 17.80 -4.19 -14.20
C ILE A 388 16.53 -3.46 -14.56
N SER A 389 15.78 -3.96 -15.54
CA SER A 389 14.46 -3.39 -15.85
C SER A 389 13.46 -3.78 -14.77
N PHE A 390 12.67 -2.82 -14.29
CA PHE A 390 11.58 -3.05 -13.36
C PHE A 390 10.29 -2.45 -13.93
N PRO A 391 9.14 -3.13 -13.79
CA PRO A 391 7.89 -2.66 -14.38
C PRO A 391 7.19 -1.62 -13.48
N GLU A 392 6.33 -0.77 -14.06
CA GLU A 392 5.42 0.07 -13.27
C GLU A 392 4.44 -0.78 -12.45
N MET A 393 3.98 -1.90 -13.02
CA MET A 393 3.08 -2.85 -12.37
C MET A 393 3.77 -4.21 -12.23
N LEU A 394 3.88 -4.70 -11.01
CA LEU A 394 4.54 -5.96 -10.68
C LEU A 394 3.49 -6.99 -10.26
N ASP A 395 3.50 -8.19 -10.86
CA ASP A 395 2.65 -9.31 -10.44
C ASP A 395 3.46 -10.29 -9.59
N MET A 396 3.11 -10.41 -8.31
CA MET A 396 3.79 -11.31 -7.37
C MET A 396 3.17 -12.72 -7.32
N THR A 397 2.07 -12.96 -8.05
CA THR A 397 1.36 -14.25 -8.05
C THR A 397 2.26 -15.46 -8.37
N PRO A 398 3.18 -15.40 -9.35
CA PRO A 398 4.02 -16.55 -9.69
C PRO A 398 4.96 -17.02 -8.57
N PHE A 399 5.25 -16.15 -7.61
CA PHE A 399 6.23 -16.39 -6.54
C PHE A 399 5.58 -16.89 -5.24
N MET A 400 4.25 -16.99 -5.21
CA MET A 400 3.49 -17.44 -4.03
C MET A 400 3.66 -18.95 -3.78
N SER A 401 3.61 -19.36 -2.51
CA SER A 401 3.55 -20.77 -2.15
C SER A 401 2.23 -21.40 -2.60
N ARG A 402 2.29 -22.61 -3.15
CA ARG A 402 1.10 -23.34 -3.60
C ARG A 402 0.43 -24.00 -2.39
N ASN A 403 -0.70 -23.45 -1.95
CA ASN A 403 -1.56 -24.12 -0.97
C ASN A 403 -2.74 -24.79 -1.69
N GLU A 404 -2.86 -26.11 -1.56
CA GLU A 404 -4.00 -26.89 -2.10
C GLU A 404 -5.36 -26.50 -1.47
N GLU A 405 -5.34 -25.81 -0.32
CA GLU A 405 -6.53 -25.40 0.43
C GLU A 405 -7.01 -23.97 0.13
N GLN A 406 -6.34 -23.20 -0.75
CA GLN A 406 -6.77 -21.84 -1.09
C GLN A 406 -7.74 -21.83 -2.28
N THR A 407 -8.75 -20.97 -2.16
CA THR A 407 -9.92 -20.83 -3.03
C THR A 407 -9.60 -20.84 -4.54
N PRO A 408 -10.52 -21.32 -5.40
CA PRO A 408 -10.32 -21.51 -6.85
C PRO A 408 -10.14 -20.22 -7.68
N PHE A 409 -9.86 -19.07 -7.06
CA PHE A 409 -9.62 -17.80 -7.76
C PHE A 409 -8.31 -17.15 -7.30
N PRO A 410 -7.50 -16.63 -8.23
CA PRO A 410 -6.24 -15.97 -7.90
C PRO A 410 -6.49 -14.67 -7.12
N ILE A 411 -5.87 -14.56 -5.95
CA ILE A 411 -5.75 -13.31 -5.18
C ILE A 411 -5.04 -12.29 -6.09
N ASP A 412 -5.54 -11.05 -6.19
CA ASP A 412 -4.88 -10.01 -6.99
C ASP A 412 -3.59 -9.55 -6.29
N ASN A 413 -2.47 -10.16 -6.66
CA ASN A 413 -1.14 -9.86 -6.14
C ASN A 413 -0.39 -8.86 -7.04
N ARG A 414 -1.12 -7.99 -7.76
CA ARG A 414 -0.51 -6.91 -8.53
C ARG A 414 -0.19 -5.73 -7.62
N TYR A 415 0.98 -5.15 -7.84
CA TYR A 415 1.48 -3.98 -7.16
C TYR A 415 1.79 -2.86 -8.15
N THR A 416 1.69 -1.63 -7.69
CA THR A 416 2.00 -0.42 -8.46
C THR A 416 3.22 0.27 -7.85
N LEU A 417 4.21 0.56 -8.70
CA LEU A 417 5.42 1.28 -8.33
C LEU A 417 5.06 2.72 -7.93
N PHE A 418 5.56 3.16 -6.77
CA PHE A 418 5.34 4.52 -6.29
C PHE A 418 6.59 5.24 -5.81
N ALA A 419 7.67 4.52 -5.48
CA ALA A 419 8.96 5.15 -5.20
C ALA A 419 10.14 4.31 -5.68
N VAL A 420 11.19 4.98 -6.14
CA VAL A 420 12.45 4.38 -6.59
C VAL A 420 13.61 5.19 -6.02
N ILE A 421 14.47 4.57 -5.23
CA ILE A 421 15.73 5.17 -4.80
C ILE A 421 16.83 4.68 -5.75
N ILE A 422 17.65 5.60 -6.24
CA ILE A 422 18.84 5.31 -7.05
C ILE A 422 20.09 5.77 -6.33
N HIS A 423 21.22 5.12 -6.63
CA HIS A 423 22.54 5.50 -6.16
C HIS A 423 23.41 5.95 -7.35
N ILE A 424 23.91 7.18 -7.30
CA ILE A 424 24.82 7.76 -8.29
C ILE A 424 26.25 7.70 -7.72
N GLY A 425 27.16 6.98 -8.39
CA GLY A 425 28.52 6.77 -7.91
C GLY A 425 28.98 5.33 -8.10
N GLU A 426 30.28 5.09 -8.00
CA GLU A 426 30.89 3.76 -8.22
C GLU A 426 31.08 2.95 -6.93
N ARG A 427 31.11 3.63 -5.77
CA ARG A 427 31.29 3.02 -4.46
C ARG A 427 30.11 3.35 -3.57
N MET A 428 29.87 2.49 -2.59
CA MET A 428 28.76 2.58 -1.64
C MET A 428 28.98 3.71 -0.61
N ASP A 429 30.23 3.96 -0.25
CA ASP A 429 30.69 4.97 0.71
C ASP A 429 30.95 6.34 0.08
N MET A 430 30.90 6.43 -1.25
CA MET A 430 31.13 7.64 -2.03
C MET A 430 30.19 7.69 -3.24
N GLY A 431 29.03 8.28 -3.02
CA GLY A 431 28.04 8.51 -4.06
C GLY A 431 26.95 9.49 -3.62
N HIS A 432 25.80 9.39 -4.26
CA HIS A 432 24.68 10.29 -4.02
C HIS A 432 23.35 9.57 -4.25
N TYR A 433 22.49 9.58 -3.24
CA TYR A 433 21.17 8.97 -3.33
C TYR A 433 20.12 9.98 -3.78
N VAL A 434 19.26 9.56 -4.70
CA VAL A 434 18.15 10.35 -5.23
C VAL A 434 16.90 9.50 -5.24
N THR A 435 15.74 10.09 -4.98
CA THR A 435 14.45 9.37 -4.98
C THR A 435 13.53 9.87 -6.06
N TYR A 436 12.91 8.96 -6.80
CA TYR A 436 11.74 9.23 -7.62
C TYR A 436 10.50 8.85 -6.83
N VAL A 437 9.51 9.73 -6.78
CA VAL A 437 8.22 9.48 -6.12
C VAL A 437 7.06 9.75 -7.07
N ARG A 438 6.04 8.91 -6.99
CA ARG A 438 4.76 9.05 -7.68
C ARG A 438 3.79 9.81 -6.79
N GLN A 439 3.11 10.80 -7.35
CA GLN A 439 2.10 11.58 -6.67
C GLN A 439 0.74 11.46 -7.37
N GLN A 440 -0.21 12.32 -6.97
CA GLN A 440 -1.54 12.41 -7.56
C GLN A 440 -1.47 12.57 -9.09
N HIS A 441 -2.49 12.06 -9.78
CA HIS A 441 -2.56 12.06 -11.25
C HIS A 441 -1.41 11.31 -11.95
N ASN A 442 -0.72 10.41 -11.24
CA ASN A 442 0.40 9.61 -11.76
C ASN A 442 1.60 10.45 -12.24
N TYR A 443 1.77 11.65 -11.67
CA TYR A 443 2.96 12.45 -11.92
C TYR A 443 4.14 11.97 -11.10
N TRP A 444 5.31 11.95 -11.74
CA TRP A 444 6.56 11.53 -11.14
C TRP A 444 7.45 12.74 -10.86
N TYR A 445 8.10 12.70 -9.71
CA TYR A 445 9.02 13.73 -9.27
C TYR A 445 10.33 13.12 -8.83
N LYS A 446 11.43 13.74 -9.22
CA LYS A 446 12.79 13.45 -8.76
C LYS A 446 13.09 14.39 -7.59
N CYS A 447 13.24 13.80 -6.41
CA CYS A 447 13.65 14.45 -5.16
C CYS A 447 15.16 14.25 -4.99
N ASN A 448 15.91 15.31 -5.28
CA ASN A 448 17.35 15.40 -5.13
C ASN A 448 17.68 16.37 -4.00
N ASP A 449 17.67 15.88 -2.76
CA ASP A 449 17.74 16.72 -1.56
C ASP A 449 16.71 17.86 -1.61
N GLU A 450 17.18 19.10 -1.74
CA GLU A 450 16.37 20.33 -1.75
C GLU A 450 15.60 20.49 -3.07
N ASP A 451 16.12 19.91 -4.16
CA ASP A 451 15.61 20.09 -5.50
C ASP A 451 14.55 19.03 -5.84
N ILE A 452 13.31 19.50 -6.04
CA ILE A 452 12.22 18.66 -6.55
C ILE A 452 11.91 19.06 -7.99
N THR A 453 12.05 18.10 -8.91
CA THR A 453 11.83 18.31 -10.33
C THR A 453 10.85 17.28 -10.89
N ARG A 454 9.97 17.68 -11.80
CA ARG A 454 9.02 16.76 -12.44
C ARG A 454 9.73 15.97 -13.54
N VAL A 455 9.47 14.66 -13.62
CA VAL A 455 10.07 13.75 -14.60
C VAL A 455 9.01 12.87 -15.26
N LYS A 456 9.36 12.21 -16.36
CA LYS A 456 8.48 11.23 -17.01
C LYS A 456 8.69 9.85 -16.41
N LEU A 457 7.66 9.00 -16.46
CA LEU A 457 7.76 7.61 -16.04
C LEU A 457 8.86 6.86 -16.80
N GLU A 458 9.04 7.14 -18.09
CA GLU A 458 10.09 6.56 -18.94
C GLU A 458 11.49 6.77 -18.35
N ASP A 459 11.77 7.97 -17.83
CA ASP A 459 13.05 8.31 -17.19
C ASP A 459 13.24 7.52 -15.88
N VAL A 460 12.15 7.31 -15.13
CA VAL A 460 12.15 6.54 -13.88
C VAL A 460 12.44 5.07 -14.17
N LEU A 461 11.76 4.46 -15.15
CA LEU A 461 11.94 3.04 -15.51
C LEU A 461 13.29 2.75 -16.18
N ALA A 462 13.91 3.77 -16.80
CA ALA A 462 15.26 3.67 -17.36
C ALA A 462 16.38 3.83 -16.32
N SER A 463 16.04 4.17 -15.06
CA SER A 463 17.03 4.46 -14.03
C SER A 463 17.65 3.20 -13.40
N GLU A 464 18.82 3.35 -12.77
CA GLU A 464 19.48 2.27 -12.03
C GLU A 464 18.88 2.10 -10.63
N GLY A 465 17.64 1.59 -10.58
CA GLY A 465 16.92 1.33 -9.33
C GLY A 465 17.77 0.57 -8.31
N TYR A 466 17.84 1.07 -7.08
CA TYR A 466 18.55 0.46 -5.96
C TYR A 466 17.55 -0.07 -4.92
N LEU A 467 16.61 0.77 -4.48
CA LEU A 467 15.42 0.34 -3.73
C LEU A 467 14.17 0.66 -4.53
N LEU A 468 13.25 -0.29 -4.63
CA LEU A 468 11.97 -0.16 -5.33
C LEU A 468 10.84 -0.38 -4.34
N PHE A 469 9.87 0.54 -4.32
CA PHE A 469 8.71 0.46 -3.44
C PHE A 469 7.43 0.37 -4.26
N TYR A 470 6.66 -0.67 -3.93
CA TYR A 470 5.47 -1.10 -4.63
C TYR A 470 4.32 -1.20 -3.62
N HIS A 471 3.19 -0.54 -3.85
CA HIS A 471 1.98 -0.73 -3.03
C HIS A 471 0.99 -1.60 -3.76
N LYS A 472 0.16 -2.36 -3.04
CA LYS A 472 -0.86 -3.21 -3.65
C LYS A 472 -1.78 -2.39 -4.57
N HIS A 473 -2.05 -2.88 -5.78
CA HIS A 473 -2.84 -2.18 -6.79
C HIS A 473 -4.33 -2.12 -6.40
N VAL A 474 -4.84 -3.23 -5.88
CA VAL A 474 -6.18 -3.33 -5.30
C VAL A 474 -6.02 -3.78 -3.86
N LEU A 475 -6.49 -2.94 -2.93
CA LEU A 475 -6.64 -3.36 -1.54
C LEU A 475 -7.90 -4.20 -1.43
N GLU A 476 -7.75 -5.50 -1.67
CA GLU A 476 -8.74 -6.48 -1.27
C GLU A 476 -8.66 -6.57 0.26
N TYR A 477 -9.62 -5.94 0.93
CA TYR A 477 -9.80 -6.04 2.37
C TYR A 477 -10.45 -7.40 2.66
N GLU A 478 -9.65 -8.38 3.11
CA GLU A 478 -10.15 -9.64 3.67
C GLU A 478 -10.61 -9.50 5.12
#